data_AF-A0A1B7W413-F1
#
_entry.id   AF-A0A1B7W413-F1
#
_cell.length_a   1.000
_cell.length_b   1.000
_cell.length_c   1.000
_cell.angle_alpha   90.00
_cell.angle_beta   90.00
_cell.angle_gamma   90.00
#
_symmetry.space_group_name_H-M   'P 1'
#
loop_
_entity.id
_entity.type
_entity.pdbx_description
1 polymer ?
#
loop_
_entity_poly.entity_id
_entity_poly.type
_entity_poly.pdbx_seq_one_letter_code
_entity_poly.pdbx_strand_id
1 'polypeptide(L)'
;MSEPITITQSDILQQIKLSCKIPELVEQIVNRKVIITAAEEAGIKVEVEELQKAADFLRLTNDMTSANDTWKWLEKHSLSIDDFEDIVYTGVVTAKLSKHLFSDQIEPFFFENQLNYAGVVMYEVVFNDEDLAIELFYAVKEGE
;
A
#
# COMPACT_ATOMS: atom_id res chain seq x y z
N MET A 1 3.14 -0.10 41.97
CA MET A 1 3.30 -0.99 40.81
C MET A 1 1.91 -1.29 40.32
N SER A 2 1.47 -0.67 39.22
CA SER A 2 0.14 -0.93 38.67
C SER A 2 0.10 -2.35 38.13
N GLU A 3 -0.95 -3.11 38.44
CA GLU A 3 -1.13 -4.46 37.91
C GLU A 3 -1.22 -4.40 36.38
N PRO A 4 -0.59 -5.35 35.66
CA PRO A 4 -0.65 -5.38 34.21
C PRO A 4 -2.07 -5.68 33.73
N ILE A 5 -2.61 -4.80 32.88
CA ILE A 5 -3.90 -5.05 32.21
C ILE A 5 -3.69 -6.18 31.20
N THR A 6 -4.39 -7.29 31.39
CA THR A 6 -4.39 -8.42 30.45
C THR A 6 -5.48 -8.22 29.41
N ILE A 7 -5.14 -8.30 28.12
CA ILE A 7 -6.09 -8.22 27.00
C ILE A 7 -6.18 -9.62 26.38
N THR A 8 -7.39 -10.14 26.25
CA THR A 8 -7.67 -11.46 25.65
C THR A 8 -8.21 -11.33 24.22
N GLN A 9 -8.22 -12.43 23.48
CA GLN A 9 -8.86 -12.48 22.16
C GLN A 9 -10.35 -12.13 22.22
N SER A 10 -11.04 -12.49 23.31
CA SER A 10 -12.45 -12.14 23.51
C SER A 10 -12.63 -10.62 23.67
N ASP A 11 -11.70 -9.95 24.36
CA ASP A 11 -11.73 -8.49 24.52
C ASP A 11 -11.53 -7.79 23.17
N ILE A 12 -10.64 -8.30 22.32
CA ILE A 12 -10.45 -7.79 20.95
C ILE A 12 -11.72 -7.97 20.13
N LEU A 13 -12.32 -9.17 20.12
CA LEU A 13 -13.56 -9.42 19.39
C LEU A 13 -14.71 -8.54 19.89
N GLN A 14 -14.81 -8.35 21.21
CA GLN A 14 -15.78 -7.44 21.80
C GLN A 14 -15.53 -6.00 21.37
N GLN A 15 -14.28 -5.54 21.35
CA GLN A 15 -13.93 -4.19 20.89
C GLN A 15 -14.28 -3.97 19.42
N ILE A 16 -14.08 -4.97 18.55
CA ILE A 16 -14.50 -4.92 17.13
C ILE A 16 -16.02 -4.75 17.02
N LYS A 17 -16.80 -5.44 17.87
CA LYS A 17 -18.27 -5.29 17.91
C LYS A 17 -18.69 -3.91 18.41
N LEU A 18 -18.08 -3.45 19.50
CA LEU A 18 -18.39 -2.15 20.11
C LEU A 18 -18.02 -0.96 19.20
N SER A 19 -16.98 -1.13 18.37
CA SER A 19 -16.60 -0.16 17.34
C SER A 19 -17.40 -0.27 16.04
N CYS A 20 -18.39 -1.18 15.96
CA CYS A 20 -19.19 -1.43 14.77
C CYS A 20 -18.36 -1.80 13.52
N LYS A 21 -17.18 -2.40 13.70
CA LYS A 21 -16.23 -2.74 12.62
C LYS A 21 -16.45 -4.11 11.98
N ILE A 22 -17.38 -4.91 12.50
CA ILE A 22 -17.70 -6.23 11.95
C ILE A 22 -18.04 -6.20 10.45
N PRO A 23 -18.90 -5.29 9.94
CA PRO A 23 -19.24 -5.29 8.51
C PRO A 23 -18.03 -5.04 7.61
N GLU A 24 -17.16 -4.09 7.99
CA GLU A 24 -15.93 -3.78 7.25
C GLU A 24 -14.98 -4.99 7.20
N LEU A 25 -14.77 -5.67 8.33
CA LEU A 25 -13.93 -6.88 8.36
C LEU A 25 -14.52 -8.03 7.53
N VAL A 26 -15.85 -8.20 7.56
CA VAL A 26 -16.52 -9.20 6.72
C VAL A 26 -16.29 -8.89 5.24
N GLU A 27 -16.43 -7.64 4.82
CA GLU A 27 -16.17 -7.22 3.45
C GLU A 27 -14.72 -7.47 3.04
N GLN A 28 -13.75 -7.13 3.90
CA GLN A 28 -12.33 -7.41 3.66
C GLN A 28 -12.05 -8.92 3.49
N ILE A 29 -12.66 -9.76 4.33
CA ILE A 29 -12.54 -11.22 4.24
C ILE A 29 -13.15 -11.74 2.94
N VAL A 30 -14.33 -11.24 2.57
CA VAL A 30 -15.01 -11.64 1.33
C VAL A 30 -14.18 -11.22 0.12
N ASN A 31 -13.71 -9.98 0.07
CA ASN A 31 -12.86 -9.48 -1.01
C ASN A 31 -11.61 -10.34 -1.20
N ARG A 32 -10.91 -10.68 -0.10
CA ARG A 32 -9.74 -11.58 -0.16
C ARG A 32 -10.11 -12.94 -0.76
N LYS A 33 -11.20 -13.54 -0.30
CA LYS A 33 -11.64 -14.85 -0.81
C LYS A 33 -12.01 -14.80 -2.29
N VAL A 34 -12.78 -13.79 -2.70
CA VAL A 34 -13.19 -13.59 -4.10
C VAL A 34 -11.97 -13.42 -5.01
N ILE A 35 -10.98 -12.63 -4.58
CA ILE A 35 -9.74 -12.44 -5.34
C ILE A 35 -8.99 -13.76 -5.51
N ILE A 36 -8.81 -14.53 -4.44
CA ILE A 36 -8.11 -15.82 -4.49
C ILE A 36 -8.85 -16.78 -5.44
N THR A 37 -10.16 -16.94 -5.28
CA THR A 37 -10.97 -17.82 -6.14
C THR A 37 -10.92 -17.38 -7.60
N ALA A 38 -11.09 -16.09 -7.90
CA ALA A 38 -11.04 -15.59 -9.27
C ALA A 38 -9.66 -15.79 -9.91
N ALA A 39 -8.57 -15.66 -9.14
CA ALA A 39 -7.23 -15.93 -9.62
C ALA A 39 -6.99 -17.41 -9.92
N GLU A 40 -7.48 -18.31 -9.06
CA GLU A 40 -7.45 -19.76 -9.29
C GLU A 40 -8.23 -20.13 -10.56
N GLU A 41 -9.44 -19.59 -10.74
CA GLU A 41 -10.28 -19.80 -11.93
C GLU A 41 -9.61 -19.27 -13.21
N ALA A 42 -8.89 -18.14 -13.12
CA ALA A 42 -8.10 -17.58 -14.22
C ALA A 42 -6.79 -18.35 -14.48
N GLY A 43 -6.48 -19.40 -13.69
CA GLY A 43 -5.26 -20.18 -13.82
C GLY A 43 -3.98 -19.41 -13.46
N ILE A 44 -4.11 -18.37 -12.64
CA ILE A 44 -2.96 -17.56 -12.19
C ILE A 44 -2.13 -18.38 -11.21
N LYS A 45 -0.88 -18.63 -11.59
CA LYS A 45 0.11 -19.27 -10.72
C LYS A 45 1.00 -18.22 -10.08
N VAL A 46 1.44 -18.48 -8.86
CA VAL A 46 2.39 -17.63 -8.14
C VAL A 46 3.70 -18.39 -8.02
N GLU A 47 4.76 -17.81 -8.56
CA GLU A 47 6.10 -18.39 -8.50
C GLU A 47 6.83 -17.94 -7.23
N VAL A 48 7.80 -18.76 -6.78
CA VAL A 48 8.55 -18.52 -5.55
C VAL A 48 9.33 -17.21 -5.62
N GLU A 49 9.88 -16.87 -6.78
CA GLU A 49 10.60 -15.61 -7.01
C GLU A 49 9.68 -14.39 -6.87
N GLU A 50 8.40 -14.52 -7.22
CA GLU A 50 7.42 -13.45 -7.07
C GLU A 50 7.08 -13.23 -5.60
N LEU A 51 6.94 -14.32 -4.83
CA LEU A 51 6.74 -14.26 -3.38
C LEU A 51 7.93 -13.59 -2.69
N GLN A 52 9.16 -13.97 -3.05
CA GLN A 52 10.36 -13.37 -2.47
C GLN A 52 10.42 -11.86 -2.74
N LYS A 53 10.15 -11.43 -3.97
CA LYS A 53 10.11 -10.00 -4.34
C LYS A 53 9.04 -9.24 -3.57
N ALA A 54 7.86 -9.82 -3.42
CA ALA A 54 6.78 -9.18 -2.66
C ALA A 54 7.08 -9.14 -1.15
N ALA A 55 7.72 -10.17 -0.60
CA ALA A 55 8.20 -10.17 0.78
C ALA A 55 9.26 -9.09 1.01
N ASP A 56 10.22 -8.94 0.07
CA ASP A 56 11.25 -7.92 0.16
C ASP A 56 10.69 -6.51 0.01
N PHE A 57 9.69 -6.33 -0.87
CA PHE A 57 8.94 -5.08 -0.97
C PHE A 57 8.21 -4.74 0.33
N LEU A 58 7.52 -5.70 0.93
CA LEU A 58 6.81 -5.50 2.20
C LEU A 58 7.79 -5.17 3.34
N ARG A 59 8.97 -5.81 3.37
CA ARG A 59 10.05 -5.44 4.30
C ARG A 59 10.49 -4.00 4.09
N LEU A 60 10.75 -3.62 2.84
CA LEU A 60 11.17 -2.26 2.50
C LEU A 60 10.13 -1.21 2.91
N THR A 61 8.84 -1.42 2.64
CA THR A 61 7.78 -0.46 2.98
C THR A 61 7.51 -0.34 4.48
N ASN A 62 7.97 -1.30 5.28
CA ASN A 62 7.82 -1.31 6.74
C ASN A 62 9.16 -1.08 7.47
N ASP A 63 10.19 -0.61 6.75
CA ASP A 63 11.54 -0.34 7.30
C ASP A 63 12.19 -1.55 7.99
N MET A 64 11.85 -2.77 7.56
CA MET A 64 12.40 -4.01 8.10
C MET A 64 13.72 -4.37 7.42
N THR A 65 14.81 -3.74 7.88
CA THR A 65 16.14 -3.89 7.26
C THR A 65 16.89 -5.17 7.66
N SER A 66 16.44 -5.87 8.69
CA SER A 66 17.03 -7.12 9.16
C SER A 66 15.99 -8.20 9.46
N ALA A 67 16.45 -9.46 9.56
CA ALA A 67 15.60 -10.56 9.99
C ALA A 67 15.01 -10.33 11.40
N ASN A 68 15.77 -9.70 12.30
CA ASN A 68 15.30 -9.36 13.64
C ASN A 68 14.18 -8.31 13.61
N ASP A 69 14.26 -7.33 12.70
CA ASP A 69 13.19 -6.33 12.53
C ASP A 69 11.92 -6.96 11.99
N THR A 70 12.04 -7.96 11.11
CA THR A 70 10.90 -8.75 10.64
C THR A 70 10.22 -9.47 11.80
N TRP A 71 10.98 -10.15 12.67
CA TRP A 71 10.40 -10.82 13.84
C TRP A 71 9.71 -9.86 14.82
N LYS A 72 10.32 -8.70 15.10
CA LYS A 72 9.69 -7.66 15.92
C LYS A 72 8.39 -7.14 15.31
N TRP A 73 8.35 -6.98 13.99
CA TRP A 73 7.15 -6.54 13.29
C TRP A 73 6.04 -7.60 13.38
N LEU A 74 6.37 -8.89 13.22
CA LEU A 74 5.43 -9.99 13.41
C LEU A 74 4.86 -10.01 14.83
N GLU A 75 5.73 -9.94 15.84
CA GLU A 75 5.35 -9.88 17.25
C GLU A 75 4.42 -8.69 17.53
N LYS A 76 4.79 -7.50 17.05
CA LYS A 76 4.00 -6.27 17.18
C LYS A 76 2.58 -6.42 16.62
N HIS A 77 2.41 -7.17 15.53
CA HIS A 77 1.12 -7.36 14.87
C HIS A 77 0.44 -8.69 15.25
N SER A 78 1.01 -9.45 16.19
CA SER A 78 0.51 -10.77 16.59
C SER A 78 0.36 -11.75 15.41
N LEU A 79 1.32 -11.69 14.47
CA LEU A 79 1.36 -12.52 13.28
C LEU A 79 2.38 -13.65 13.45
N SER A 80 2.05 -14.81 12.88
CA SER A 80 2.99 -15.89 12.63
C SER A 80 3.74 -15.67 11.32
N ILE A 81 4.73 -16.52 11.04
CA ILE A 81 5.40 -16.53 9.75
C ILE A 81 4.45 -16.98 8.62
N ASP A 82 3.51 -17.89 8.92
CA ASP A 82 2.50 -18.34 7.96
C ASP A 82 1.55 -17.19 7.59
N ASP A 83 1.16 -16.37 8.58
CA ASP A 83 0.34 -15.17 8.31
C ASP A 83 1.08 -14.16 7.44
N PHE A 84 2.40 -14.04 7.60
CA PHE A 84 3.24 -13.21 6.75
C PHE A 84 3.26 -13.72 5.31
N GLU A 85 3.43 -15.03 5.11
CA GLU A 85 3.37 -15.65 3.80
C GLU A 85 2.00 -15.44 3.14
N ASP A 86 0.90 -15.54 3.89
CA ASP A 86 -0.45 -15.27 3.42
C ASP A 86 -0.63 -13.81 2.96
N ILE A 87 -0.06 -12.84 3.70
CA ILE A 87 -0.08 -11.42 3.32
C ILE A 87 0.66 -11.22 2.00
N VAL A 88 1.86 -11.80 1.88
CA VAL A 88 2.70 -11.71 0.67
C VAL A 88 2.00 -12.35 -0.52
N TYR A 89 1.47 -13.57 -0.36
CA TYR A 89 0.75 -14.30 -1.39
C TYR A 89 -0.48 -13.52 -1.87
N THR A 90 -1.30 -13.02 -0.94
CA THR A 90 -2.49 -12.21 -1.26
C THR A 90 -2.11 -10.98 -2.09
N GLY A 91 -1.01 -10.31 -1.75
CA GLY A 91 -0.48 -9.17 -2.51
C GLY A 91 -0.12 -9.53 -3.94
N VAL A 92 0.62 -10.63 -4.14
CA VAL A 92 1.02 -11.10 -5.48
C VAL A 92 -0.20 -11.48 -6.31
N VAL A 93 -1.10 -12.29 -5.76
CA VAL A 93 -2.32 -12.74 -6.46
C VAL A 93 -3.19 -11.55 -6.86
N THR A 94 -3.38 -10.58 -5.97
CA THR A 94 -4.17 -9.38 -6.25
C THR A 94 -3.57 -8.58 -7.40
N ALA A 95 -2.26 -8.39 -7.42
CA ALA A 95 -1.57 -7.65 -8.47
C ALA A 95 -1.68 -8.38 -9.83
N LYS A 96 -1.48 -9.71 -9.84
CA LYS A 96 -1.58 -10.52 -11.06
C LYS A 96 -3.00 -10.56 -11.60
N LEU A 97 -4.00 -10.74 -10.74
CA LEU A 97 -5.40 -10.74 -11.14
C LEU A 97 -5.83 -9.39 -11.68
N SER A 98 -5.46 -8.29 -11.01
CA SER A 98 -5.74 -6.93 -11.48
C SER A 98 -5.15 -6.70 -12.87
N LYS A 99 -3.89 -7.11 -13.08
CA LYS A 99 -3.26 -7.03 -14.39
C LYS A 99 -4.01 -7.88 -15.42
N HIS A 100 -4.38 -9.11 -15.08
CA HIS A 100 -5.10 -10.01 -15.99
C HIS A 100 -6.46 -9.45 -16.42
N LEU A 101 -7.21 -8.85 -15.50
CA LEU A 101 -8.57 -8.34 -15.76
C LEU A 101 -8.58 -6.98 -16.47
N PHE A 102 -7.60 -6.12 -16.18
CA PHE A 102 -7.70 -4.69 -16.51
C PHE A 102 -6.59 -4.15 -17.42
N SER A 103 -5.57 -4.93 -17.80
CA SER A 103 -4.45 -4.42 -18.62
C SER A 103 -4.92 -3.70 -19.90
N ASP A 104 -5.89 -4.28 -20.60
CA ASP A 104 -6.39 -3.73 -21.87
C ASP A 104 -7.30 -2.50 -21.68
N GLN A 105 -7.74 -2.24 -20.44
CA GLN A 105 -8.61 -1.12 -20.08
C GLN A 105 -7.82 0.11 -19.60
N ILE A 106 -6.52 -0.04 -19.30
CA ILE A 106 -5.68 1.06 -18.82
C ILE A 106 -5.58 2.16 -19.86
N GLU A 107 -5.31 1.81 -21.12
CA GLU A 107 -5.09 2.78 -22.19
C GLU A 107 -6.36 3.61 -22.48
N PRO A 108 -7.56 3.00 -22.70
CA PRO A 108 -8.79 3.76 -22.85
C PRO A 108 -9.09 4.66 -21.65
N PHE A 109 -8.93 4.14 -20.43
CA PHE A 109 -9.19 4.90 -19.22
C PHE A 109 -8.25 6.11 -19.10
N PHE A 110 -6.97 5.95 -19.42
CA PHE A 110 -6.01 7.06 -19.43
C PHE A 110 -6.42 8.15 -20.44
N PHE A 111 -6.81 7.78 -21.67
CA PHE A 111 -7.25 8.75 -22.68
C PHE A 111 -8.47 9.56 -22.24
N GLU A 112 -9.44 8.92 -21.58
CA GLU A 112 -10.63 9.60 -21.05
C GLU A 112 -10.30 10.54 -19.88
N ASN A 113 -9.19 10.31 -19.19
CA ASN A 113 -8.84 10.97 -17.93
C ASN A 113 -7.50 11.74 -17.98
N GLN A 114 -6.98 12.08 -19.17
CA GLN A 114 -5.62 12.63 -19.33
C GLN A 114 -5.32 13.84 -18.42
N LEU A 115 -6.30 14.72 -18.22
CA LEU A 115 -6.13 15.90 -17.35
C LEU A 115 -5.87 15.55 -15.89
N ASN A 116 -6.36 14.40 -15.41
CA ASN A 116 -6.08 13.91 -14.04
C ASN A 116 -4.62 13.46 -13.87
N TYR A 117 -3.93 13.21 -14.98
CA TYR A 117 -2.55 12.73 -15.02
C TYR A 117 -1.59 13.76 -15.61
N ALA A 118 -2.06 14.97 -15.90
CA ALA A 118 -1.23 16.04 -16.40
C ALA A 118 -0.23 16.47 -15.29
N GLY A 119 1.06 16.27 -15.55
CA GLY A 119 2.14 16.78 -14.73
C GLY A 119 2.79 18.00 -15.37
N VAL A 120 3.37 18.87 -14.55
CA VAL A 120 4.25 19.96 -15.02
C VAL A 120 5.63 19.77 -14.40
N VAL A 121 6.67 20.09 -15.17
CA VAL A 121 8.01 20.29 -14.62
C VAL A 121 8.12 21.77 -14.27
N MET A 122 8.21 22.06 -12.97
CA MET A 122 8.31 23.42 -12.45
C MET A 122 9.64 23.59 -11.73
N TYR A 123 10.34 24.67 -12.02
CA TYR A 123 11.48 25.13 -11.25
C TYR A 123 11.01 26.22 -10.29
N GLU A 124 11.33 26.06 -9.01
CA GLU A 124 10.99 27.01 -7.97
C GLU A 124 12.28 27.58 -7.36
N VAL A 125 12.34 28.90 -7.25
CA VAL A 125 13.40 29.61 -6.51
C VAL A 125 12.73 30.46 -5.46
N VAL A 126 13.05 30.20 -4.19
CA VAL A 126 12.40 30.85 -3.04
C VAL A 126 13.32 31.93 -2.48
N PHE A 127 12.78 33.13 -2.31
CA PHE A 127 13.48 34.28 -1.73
C PHE A 127 12.78 34.73 -0.44
N ASN A 128 13.57 35.27 0.49
CA ASN A 128 13.04 35.86 1.73
C ASN A 128 12.68 37.35 1.57
N ASP A 129 13.00 37.93 0.42
CA ASP A 129 12.83 39.35 0.09
C ASP A 129 11.98 39.48 -1.17
N GLU A 130 10.89 40.25 -1.08
CA GLU A 130 9.92 40.41 -2.16
C GLU A 130 10.47 41.25 -3.31
N ASP A 131 11.23 42.31 -3.01
CA ASP A 131 11.78 43.21 -4.02
C ASP A 131 12.79 42.46 -4.90
N LEU A 132 13.66 41.64 -4.30
CA LEU A 132 14.59 40.77 -5.01
C LEU A 132 13.87 39.71 -5.85
N ALA A 133 12.79 39.13 -5.33
CA ALA A 133 12.01 38.15 -6.09
C ALA A 133 11.37 38.76 -7.34
N ILE A 134 10.86 39.99 -7.23
CA ILE A 134 10.27 40.74 -8.35
C ILE A 134 11.35 41.13 -9.37
N GLU A 135 12.50 41.62 -8.92
CA GLU A 135 13.62 41.97 -9.79
C GLU A 135 14.05 40.76 -10.64
N LEU A 136 14.30 39.62 -10.00
CA LEU A 136 14.73 38.40 -10.68
C LEU A 136 13.62 37.80 -11.56
N PHE A 137 12.36 37.93 -11.16
CA PHE A 137 11.24 37.55 -12.01
C PHE A 137 11.24 38.30 -13.35
N TYR A 138 11.48 39.62 -13.31
CA TYR A 138 11.57 40.42 -14.53
C TYR A 138 12.83 40.10 -15.34
N ALA A 139 13.99 39.93 -14.69
CA ALA A 139 15.23 39.53 -15.38
C ALA A 139 15.06 38.22 -16.16
N VAL A 140 14.49 37.18 -15.53
CA VAL A 140 14.21 35.89 -16.17
C VAL A 140 13.20 36.03 -17.32
N LYS A 141 12.18 36.90 -17.16
CA LYS A 141 11.17 37.14 -18.20
C LYS A 141 11.75 37.88 -19.41
N GLU A 142 12.73 38.74 -19.20
CA GLU A 142 13.41 39.53 -20.24
C GLU A 142 14.57 38.78 -20.89
N GLY A 143 15.03 37.67 -20.29
CA GLY A 143 16.09 36.81 -20.80
C GLY A 143 17.51 37.30 -20.45
N GLU A 144 17.63 38.07 -19.38
CA GLU A 144 18.89 38.53 -18.78
C GLU A 144 19.43 37.54 -17.74
#